data_AF-A0A848MPB1-F1
#
_entry.id   AF-A0A848MPB1-F1
#
_cell.length_a   1.000
_cell.length_b   1.000
_cell.length_c   1.000
_cell.angle_alpha   90.00
_cell.angle_beta   90.00
_cell.angle_gamma   90.00
#
_symmetry.space_group_name_H-M   'P 1'
#
loop_
_entity.id
_entity.type
_entity.pdbx_description
1 polymer ?
#
loop_
_entity_poly.entity_id
_entity_poly.type
_entity_poly.pdbx_seq_one_letter_code
_entity_poly.pdbx_strand_id
1 'polypeptide(L)' 'MDEPVAVLSNNRPAGYMVSAKVFEELIELLEGKQGRVHTAACFRPTAERLSDIADNGQELLQNATDKDLAEFTE' A
#
# COMPACT_ATOMS: atom_id res chain seq x y z
N MET A 1 -6.49 16.78 -31.33
CA MET A 1 -7.70 17.08 -30.54
C MET A 1 -7.20 17.13 -29.11
N ASP A 2 -7.07 18.32 -28.56
CA ASP A 2 -6.20 18.55 -27.40
C ASP A 2 -7.00 18.75 -26.10
N GLU A 3 -8.33 18.84 -26.20
CA GLU A 3 -9.22 19.02 -25.06
C GLU A 3 -10.03 17.75 -24.77
N PRO A 4 -10.25 17.42 -23.48
CA PRO A 4 -11.05 16.26 -23.08
C PRO A 4 -12.52 16.45 -23.44
N VAL A 5 -13.13 15.43 -24.05
CA VAL A 5 -14.54 15.46 -24.46
C VAL A 5 -15.37 14.57 -23.53
N ALA A 6 -16.42 15.13 -22.92
CA ALA A 6 -17.33 14.36 -22.08
C ALA A 6 -18.19 13.40 -22.92
N VAL A 7 -18.21 12.12 -22.55
CA VAL A 7 -19.11 11.10 -23.08
C VAL A 7 -20.31 11.02 -22.15
N LEU A 8 -21.52 11.18 -22.68
CA LEU A 8 -22.75 11.22 -21.89
C LEU A 8 -23.57 9.92 -22.02
N SER A 9 -24.22 9.52 -20.93
CA SER A 9 -25.29 8.53 -20.91
C SER A 9 -26.50 9.13 -20.19
N ASN A 10 -27.67 9.12 -20.82
CA ASN A 10 -28.88 9.77 -20.28
C ASN A 10 -28.66 11.24 -19.87
N ASN A 11 -27.97 12.01 -20.72
CA ASN A 11 -27.60 13.41 -20.48
C ASN A 11 -26.75 13.64 -19.20
N ARG A 12 -26.08 12.60 -18.70
CA ARG A 12 -25.14 12.69 -17.57
C ARG A 12 -23.75 12.23 -18.01
N PRO A 13 -22.66 12.85 -17.53
CA PRO A 13 -21.30 12.38 -17.81
C PRO A 13 -21.10 10.94 -17.37
N ALA A 14 -20.74 10.08 -18.32
CA ALA A 14 -20.36 8.69 -18.11
C ALA A 14 -18.84 8.49 -18.18
N GLY A 15 -18.13 9.40 -18.86
CA GLY A 15 -16.67 9.39 -18.94
C GLY A 15 -16.13 10.57 -19.74
N TYR A 16 -14.81 10.61 -19.92
CA TYR A 16 -14.14 11.58 -20.77
C TYR A 16 -13.26 10.84 -21.78
N MET A 17 -13.38 11.22 -23.05
CA MET A 17 -12.45 10.82 -24.09
C MET A 17 -11.29 11.81 -24.10
N VAL A 18 -10.08 11.29 -24.00
CA VAL A 18 -8.84 12.08 -24.00
C VAL A 18 -7.88 11.54 -25.06
N SER A 19 -6.88 12.32 -25.42
CA SER A 19 -5.81 11.82 -26.29
C SER A 19 -4.97 10.78 -25.57
N ALA A 20 -4.36 9.86 -26.33
CA ALA A 20 -3.50 8.81 -25.77
C ALA A 20 -2.37 9.40 -24.91
N LYS A 21 -1.74 10.49 -25.38
CA LYS A 21 -0.69 11.21 -24.68
C LYS A 21 -1.15 11.72 -23.31
N VAL A 22 -2.33 12.36 -23.24
CA VAL A 22 -2.86 12.88 -21.97
C VAL A 22 -3.21 11.72 -21.02
N PHE A 23 -3.73 10.62 -21.53
CA PHE A 23 -3.98 9.44 -20.72
C PHE A 23 -2.68 8.86 -20.12
N GLU A 24 -1.65 8.69 -20.94
CA GLU A 24 -0.33 8.19 -20.51
C GLU A 24 0.29 9.09 -19.43
N GLU A 25 0.29 10.41 -19.64
CA GLU A 25 0.79 11.39 -18.65
C GLU A 25 0.02 11.31 -17.32
N LEU A 26 -1.30 11.07 -17.36
CA LEU A 26 -2.11 10.90 -16.15
C LEU A 26 -1.76 9.61 -15.40
N ILE A 27 -1.51 8.50 -16.10
CA ILE A 27 -1.09 7.23 -15.49
C ILE A 27 0.29 7.38 -14.85
N GLU A 28 1.25 7.98 -15.56
CA GLU A 28 2.60 8.22 -15.03
C GLU A 28 2.57 9.08 -13.75
N LEU A 29 1.74 10.12 -13.71
CA LEU A 29 1.53 10.95 -12.52
C LEU A 29 0.88 10.18 -11.35
N LEU A 30 -0.02 9.24 -11.64
CA LEU A 30 -0.66 8.39 -10.61
C LEU A 30 0.33 7.39 -10.04
N GLU A 31 1.11 6.71 -10.88
CA GLU A 31 2.15 5.76 -10.47
C GLU A 31 3.23 6.46 -9.63
N GLY A 32 3.70 7.63 -10.07
CA GLY A 32 4.69 8.43 -9.34
C GLY A 32 4.19 8.94 -7.97
N LYS A 33 2.88 9.08 -7.79
CA LYS A 33 2.27 9.45 -6.50
C LYS A 33 1.97 8.23 -5.61
N GLN A 34 1.57 7.10 -6.17
CA GLN A 34 1.33 5.87 -5.41
C GLN A 34 2.60 5.34 -4.73
N GLY A 35 3.78 5.50 -5.37
CA GLY A 35 5.07 5.20 -4.75
C GLY A 35 5.41 6.02 -3.50
N ARG A 36 4.66 7.10 -3.21
CA ARG A 36 4.89 8.00 -2.06
C ARG A 36 3.82 7.93 -0.96
N VAL A 37 2.69 7.24 -1.19
CA VAL A 37 1.58 7.16 -0.22
C VAL A 37 1.77 6.03 0.82
N HIS A 38 2.72 5.12 0.62
CA HIS A 38 2.90 3.96 1.50
C HIS A 38 4.01 4.08 2.56
N THR A 39 4.42 5.29 2.94
CA THR A 39 5.25 5.47 4.15
C THR A 39 4.42 5.59 5.43
N ALA A 40 3.10 5.32 5.39
CA ALA A 40 2.35 4.94 6.58
C ALA A 40 2.51 3.42 6.76
N ALA A 41 3.22 3.01 7.80
CA ALA A 41 3.47 1.61 8.13
C ALA A 41 2.19 0.77 8.04
N CYS A 42 2.09 -0.06 7.01
CA CYS A 42 0.94 -0.94 6.76
C CYS A 42 1.12 -2.24 7.54
N PHE A 43 1.07 -2.17 8.87
CA PHE A 43 0.95 -3.37 9.69
C PHE A 43 -0.49 -3.88 9.60
N ARG A 44 -0.78 -4.67 8.56
CA ARG A 44 -2.06 -5.35 8.34
C ARG A 44 -1.88 -6.87 8.20
N PRO A 45 -1.26 -7.55 9.17
CA PRO A 45 -1.18 -9.00 9.15
C PRO A 45 -2.59 -9.61 9.25
N THR A 46 -2.77 -10.77 8.62
CA THR A 46 -3.96 -11.59 8.81
C THR A 46 -3.97 -12.21 10.20
N ALA A 47 -5.13 -12.71 10.67
CA ALA A 47 -5.21 -13.41 11.94
C ALA A 47 -4.29 -14.64 12.00
N GLU A 48 -4.19 -15.38 10.89
CA GLU A 48 -3.25 -16.50 10.71
C GLU A 48 -1.80 -16.03 10.89
N ARG A 49 -1.41 -14.93 10.22
CA ARG A 49 -0.06 -14.38 10.33
C ARG A 49 0.27 -13.88 11.74
N LEU A 50 -0.72 -13.36 12.47
CA LEU A 50 -0.55 -12.99 13.88
C LEU A 50 -0.35 -14.21 14.78
N SER A 51 -1.06 -15.32 14.51
CA SER A 51 -0.86 -16.59 15.22
C SER A 51 0.56 -17.10 15.00
N ASP A 52 1.02 -17.14 13.75
CA ASP A 52 2.39 -17.58 13.44
C ASP A 52 3.43 -16.74 14.18
N ILE A 53 3.26 -15.42 14.22
CA ILE A 53 4.18 -14.51 14.92
C ILE A 53 4.19 -14.80 16.42
N ALA A 54 3.02 -15.07 17.01
CA ALA A 54 2.91 -15.39 18.43
C ALA A 54 3.60 -16.72 18.76
N ASP A 55 3.36 -17.76 17.95
CA ASP A 55 3.96 -19.09 18.13
C ASP A 55 5.49 -19.02 18.01
N ASN A 56 6.00 -18.34 16.97
CA ASN A 56 7.44 -18.13 16.79
C ASN A 56 8.03 -17.31 17.95
N GLY A 57 7.34 -16.27 18.42
CA GLY A 57 7.78 -15.44 19.54
C GLY A 57 7.87 -16.24 20.84
N GLN A 58 6.92 -17.14 21.08
CA GLN A 58 6.94 -18.03 22.23
C GLN A 58 8.14 -18.98 22.20
N GLU A 59 8.45 -19.58 21.05
CA GLU A 59 9.64 -20.43 20.91
C GLU A 59 10.94 -19.66 21.16
N LEU A 60 11.05 -18.44 20.63
CA LEU A 60 12.23 -17.60 20.83
C LEU A 60 12.42 -17.24 22.31
N LEU A 61 11.34 -16.92 23.02
CA LEU A 61 11.41 -16.61 24.46
C LEU A 61 11.74 -17.84 25.32
N GLN A 62 11.23 -19.02 24.94
CA GLN A 62 11.53 -20.28 25.63
C GLN A 62 13.00 -20.68 25.51
N ASN A 63 13.63 -20.33 24.37
CA ASN A 63 15.02 -20.66 24.08
C ASN A 63 16.00 -19.52 24.39
N ALA A 64 15.51 -18.35 24.81
CA ALA A 64 16.35 -17.20 25.15
C ALA A 64 17.13 -17.45 26.44
N THR A 65 18.37 -16.99 26.48
CA THR A 65 19.19 -17.02 27.69
C THR A 65 19.02 -15.73 28.49
N ASP A 66 19.39 -15.76 29.79
CA ASP A 66 19.33 -14.58 30.66
C ASP A 66 20.13 -13.39 30.11
N LYS A 67 21.19 -13.66 29.34
CA LYS A 67 21.98 -12.63 28.67
C LYS A 67 21.20 -11.97 27.52
N ASP A 68 20.47 -12.74 26.74
CA ASP A 68 19.69 -12.24 25.59
C ASP A 68 18.52 -11.34 26.05
N LEU A 69 18.00 -11.58 27.25
CA LEU A 69 16.91 -10.79 27.85
C LEU A 69 17.38 -9.54 28.60
N ALA A 70 18.67 -9.46 28.95
CA ALA A 70 19.23 -8.37 29.76
C ALA A 70 19.84 -7.23 28.92
N GLU A 71 19.92 -7.36 27.60
CA GLU A 71 20.66 -6.43 26.71
C GLU A 71 19.85 -5.17 26.32
N PHE A 72 18.80 -4.81 27.06
CA PHE A 72 18.07 -3.58 26.82
C PHE A 72 18.78 -2.38 27.48
N THR A 73 19.13 -1.37 26.68
CA THR A 73 19.66 -0.07 27.15
C THR A 73 18.77 1.05 26.58
N GLU A 74 18.38 2.02 27.42
CA GLU A 74 17.48 3.13 27.09
C GLU A 74 18.14 4.20 26.19
#